data_AF-A0A6I2LWX1-F1
#
_entry.id   AF-A0A6I2LWX1-F1
#
_cell.length_a   1.000
_cell.length_b   1.000
_cell.length_c   1.000
_cell.angle_alpha   90.00
_cell.angle_beta   90.00
_cell.angle_gamma   90.00
#
_symmetry.space_group_name_H-M   'P 1'
#
loop_
_entity.id
_entity.type
_entity.pdbx_description
1 polymer ?
#
loop_
_entity_poly.entity_id
_entity_poly.type
_entity_poly.pdbx_seq_one_letter_code
_entity_poly.pdbx_strand_id
1 'polypeptide(L)'
;MTITPATAPSLDELATEAVRLGRELSAMAHAVYVGGNIRDFGFAKRTLCRLAERDPFDVRDADSFEVLRGIVETDLGREIVTRERRFVETHYDADGQQGEVRDIPVYSPRGEALLRLQETLHGFLLARDATLDRVAAERALTRLLRE
;
A
#
# COMPACT_ATOMS: atom_id res chain seq x y z
N MET A 1 24.32 -21.12 -8.11
CA MET A 1 23.79 -19.89 -7.52
C MET A 1 22.91 -20.32 -6.34
N THR A 2 23.47 -20.32 -5.13
CA THR A 2 22.78 -20.76 -3.92
C THR A 2 21.84 -19.63 -3.50
N ILE A 3 20.53 -19.82 -3.67
CA ILE A 3 19.53 -18.89 -3.18
C ILE A 3 19.51 -19.06 -1.66
N THR A 4 20.13 -18.15 -0.92
CA THR A 4 19.96 -18.07 0.53
C THR A 4 18.48 -17.79 0.78
N PRO A 5 17.75 -18.64 1.51
CA PRO A 5 16.36 -18.32 1.83
C PRO A 5 16.36 -17.03 2.66
N ALA A 6 15.66 -16.01 2.16
CA ALA A 6 15.42 -14.81 2.93
C ALA A 6 14.70 -15.21 4.23
N THR A 7 15.33 -14.97 5.37
CA THR A 7 14.72 -15.20 6.67
C THR A 7 13.41 -14.41 6.73
N ALA A 8 12.30 -15.07 7.06
CA ALA A 8 11.02 -14.39 7.20
C ALA A 8 11.15 -13.26 8.24
N PRO A 9 10.58 -12.07 7.98
CA PRO A 9 10.68 -10.94 8.89
C PRO A 9 10.07 -11.30 10.26
N SER A 10 10.71 -10.82 11.31
CA SER A 10 10.22 -10.94 12.67
C SER A 10 8.95 -10.12 12.90
N LEU A 11 8.19 -10.48 13.94
CA LEU A 11 6.98 -9.73 14.32
C LEU A 11 7.29 -8.25 14.61
N ASP A 12 8.43 -7.99 15.25
CA ASP A 12 8.88 -6.63 15.58
C ASP A 12 9.23 -5.80 14.34
N GLU A 13 9.90 -6.42 13.35
CA GLU A 13 10.20 -5.77 12.07
C GLU A 13 8.92 -5.44 11.29
N LEU A 14 7.97 -6.40 11.22
CA LEU A 14 6.68 -6.18 10.56
C LEU A 14 5.88 -5.07 11.24
N ALA A 15 5.82 -5.08 12.58
CA ALA A 15 5.08 -4.08 13.33
C ALA A 15 5.70 -2.68 13.19
N THR A 16 7.04 -2.61 13.27
CA THR A 16 7.80 -1.37 13.06
C THR A 16 7.54 -0.80 11.68
N GLU A 17 7.54 -1.65 10.65
CA GLU A 17 7.31 -1.23 9.28
C GLU A 17 5.88 -0.73 9.06
N ALA A 18 4.87 -1.42 9.61
CA ALA A 18 3.48 -0.98 9.55
C ALA A 18 3.28 0.39 10.23
N VAL A 19 3.92 0.62 11.39
CA VAL A 19 3.88 1.92 12.09
C VAL A 19 4.57 3.01 11.26
N ARG A 20 5.74 2.71 10.69
CA ARG A 20 6.49 3.66 9.86
C ARG A 20 5.69 4.09 8.64
N LEU A 21 5.19 3.12 7.88
CA LEU A 21 4.38 3.34 6.68
C LEU A 21 3.06 4.03 7.00
N GLY A 22 2.39 3.67 8.10
CA GLY A 22 1.14 4.33 8.51
C GLY A 22 1.32 5.83 8.79
N ARG A 23 2.43 6.22 9.41
CA ARG A 23 2.76 7.64 9.64
C ARG A 23 3.08 8.37 8.34
N GLU A 24 3.86 7.73 7.47
CA GLU A 24 4.19 8.26 6.14
C GLU A 24 2.93 8.48 5.30
N LEU A 25 2.04 7.49 5.27
CA LEU A 25 0.74 7.54 4.61
C LEU A 25 -0.10 8.73 5.10
N SER A 26 -0.20 8.92 6.42
CA SER A 26 -0.94 10.06 6.98
C SER A 26 -0.34 11.41 6.56
N ALA A 27 0.98 11.53 6.53
CA ALA A 27 1.65 12.77 6.14
C ALA A 27 1.45 13.05 4.64
N MET A 28 1.64 12.04 3.79
CA MET A 28 1.48 12.14 2.34
C MET A 28 0.04 12.48 1.96
N ALA A 29 -0.95 11.78 2.52
CA ALA A 29 -2.37 11.99 2.21
C ALA A 29 -2.82 13.42 2.56
N HIS A 30 -2.26 14.00 3.64
CA HIS A 30 -2.49 15.39 3.99
C HIS A 30 -1.85 16.34 2.98
N ALA A 31 -0.59 16.10 2.60
CA ALA A 31 0.14 16.94 1.67
C ALA A 31 -0.48 17.01 0.26
N VAL A 32 -1.04 15.90 -0.23
CA VAL A 32 -1.64 15.82 -1.58
C VAL A 32 -3.14 16.18 -1.62
N TYR A 33 -3.73 16.49 -0.47
CA TYR A 33 -5.17 16.73 -0.31
C TYR A 33 -6.00 15.62 -0.97
N VAL A 34 -5.90 14.40 -0.42
CA VAL A 34 -6.54 13.22 -1.01
C VAL A 34 -8.08 13.34 -1.01
N GLY A 35 -8.71 12.85 -2.09
CA GLY A 35 -10.16 12.87 -2.32
C GLY A 35 -10.68 14.09 -3.09
N GLY A 36 -9.90 15.17 -3.17
CA GLY A 36 -10.21 16.35 -3.98
C GLY A 36 -11.49 17.11 -3.60
N ASN A 37 -12.19 16.69 -2.55
CA ASN A 37 -13.40 17.33 -2.02
C ASN A 37 -13.46 17.19 -0.49
N ILE A 38 -14.25 18.06 0.15
CA ILE A 38 -14.32 18.16 1.62
C ILE A 38 -14.75 16.84 2.28
N ARG A 39 -15.68 16.10 1.67
CA ARG A 39 -16.20 14.86 2.24
C ARG A 39 -15.13 13.78 2.25
N ASP A 40 -14.51 13.54 1.10
CA ASP A 40 -13.56 12.43 0.94
C ASP A 40 -12.22 12.76 1.60
N PHE A 41 -11.79 14.02 1.57
CA PHE A 41 -10.65 14.50 2.37
C PHE A 41 -10.91 14.35 3.88
N GLY A 42 -12.11 14.72 4.34
CA GLY A 42 -12.51 14.55 5.73
C GLY A 42 -12.55 13.09 6.16
N PHE A 43 -13.02 12.19 5.28
CA PHE A 43 -12.97 10.75 5.49
C PHE A 43 -11.52 10.26 5.62
N ALA A 44 -10.69 10.51 4.62
CA ALA A 44 -9.29 10.08 4.62
C ALA A 44 -8.52 10.60 5.85
N LYS A 45 -8.72 11.87 6.21
CA LYS A 45 -8.10 12.45 7.41
C LYS A 45 -8.50 11.70 8.70
N ARG A 46 -9.77 11.33 8.85
CA ARG A 46 -10.24 10.58 10.03
C ARG A 46 -9.72 9.15 10.01
N THR A 47 -9.76 8.47 8.86
CA THR A 47 -9.24 7.11 8.71
C THR A 47 -7.75 7.04 9.06
N LEU A 48 -6.98 8.07 8.69
CA LEU A 48 -5.52 8.08 8.86
C LEU A 48 -5.05 8.65 10.20
N CYS A 49 -5.94 9.25 11.02
CA CYS A 49 -5.50 9.96 12.23
C CYS A 49 -4.82 9.03 13.24
N ARG A 50 -5.32 7.79 13.39
CA ARG A 50 -4.75 6.80 14.30
C ARG A 50 -3.39 6.29 13.85
N LEU A 51 -3.16 6.23 12.54
CA LEU A 51 -1.86 5.85 11.99
C LEU A 51 -0.79 6.88 12.35
N ALA A 52 -1.14 8.17 12.36
CA ALA A 52 -0.24 9.22 12.83
C ALA A 52 0.14 9.05 14.32
N GLU A 53 -0.76 8.47 15.11
CA GLU A 53 -0.59 8.18 16.54
C GLU A 53 0.09 6.84 16.83
N ARG A 54 0.55 6.11 15.79
CA ARG A 54 1.21 4.79 15.88
C ARG A 54 0.28 3.66 16.32
N ASP A 55 -1.00 3.75 15.95
CA ASP A 55 -2.00 2.71 16.22
C ASP A 55 -2.58 2.11 14.93
N PRO A 56 -1.84 1.22 14.23
CA PRO A 56 -2.25 0.70 12.92
C PRO A 56 -3.05 -0.62 12.97
N PHE A 57 -3.17 -1.26 14.13
CA PHE A 57 -3.62 -2.67 14.21
C PHE A 57 -5.08 -2.85 14.62
N ASP A 58 -5.90 -1.80 14.61
CA ASP A 58 -7.34 -1.96 14.85
C ASP A 58 -7.98 -2.70 13.68
N VAL A 59 -8.53 -3.88 13.97
CA VAL A 59 -9.16 -4.76 12.98
C VAL A 59 -10.41 -4.13 12.36
N ARG A 60 -11.05 -3.17 13.04
CA ARG A 60 -12.26 -2.48 12.57
C ARG A 60 -11.97 -1.50 11.43
N ASP A 61 -10.70 -1.16 11.21
CA ASP A 61 -10.31 -0.17 10.20
C ASP A 61 -10.18 -0.78 8.78
N ALA A 62 -10.31 -2.10 8.62
CA ALA A 62 -10.14 -2.80 7.34
C ALA A 62 -11.04 -2.23 6.22
N ASP A 63 -12.35 -2.11 6.47
CA ASP A 63 -13.29 -1.53 5.51
C ASP A 63 -12.97 -0.06 5.21
N SER A 64 -12.42 0.67 6.18
CA SER A 64 -12.05 2.08 6.00
C SER A 64 -10.84 2.24 5.07
N PHE A 65 -9.88 1.30 5.12
CA PHE A 65 -8.76 1.28 4.18
C PHE A 65 -9.16 0.90 2.77
N GLU A 66 -10.16 0.03 2.62
CA GLU A 66 -10.74 -0.30 1.31
C GLU A 66 -11.37 0.94 0.66
N VAL A 67 -12.18 1.69 1.42
CA VAL A 67 -12.76 2.95 0.95
C VAL A 67 -11.66 3.97 0.62
N LEU A 68 -10.61 4.06 1.44
CA LEU A 68 -9.47 4.94 1.17
C LEU A 68 -8.77 4.58 -0.15
N ARG A 69 -8.57 3.30 -0.43
CA ARG A 69 -8.00 2.83 -1.70
C ARG A 69 -8.84 3.31 -2.88
N GLY A 70 -10.16 3.12 -2.82
CA GLY A 70 -11.08 3.59 -3.86
C GLY A 70 -11.04 5.11 -4.07
N ILE A 71 -10.87 5.90 -3.00
CA ILE A 71 -10.67 7.35 -3.08
C ILE A 71 -9.37 7.68 -3.82
N VAL A 72 -8.25 7.03 -3.46
CA VAL A 72 -6.95 7.26 -4.10
C VAL A 72 -6.99 6.88 -5.59
N GLU A 73 -7.58 5.74 -5.93
CA GLU A 73 -7.73 5.29 -7.33
C GLU A 73 -8.58 6.25 -8.17
N THR A 74 -9.69 6.72 -7.59
CA THR A 74 -10.56 7.72 -8.24
C THR A 74 -9.82 9.03 -8.51
N ASP A 75 -9.05 9.50 -7.53
CA ASP A 75 -8.24 10.72 -7.67
C ASP A 75 -7.13 10.52 -8.71
N LEU A 76 -6.42 9.39 -8.67
CA LEU A 76 -5.35 9.09 -9.61
C LEU A 76 -5.85 9.05 -11.06
N GLY A 77 -7.04 8.49 -11.30
CA GLY A 77 -7.68 8.48 -12.61
C GLY A 77 -7.98 9.88 -13.17
N ARG A 78 -8.25 10.86 -12.30
CA ARG A 78 -8.47 12.27 -12.68
C ARG A 78 -7.17 13.02 -12.99
N GLU A 79 -6.03 12.51 -12.55
CA GLU A 79 -4.72 13.13 -12.73
C GLU A 79 -3.96 12.61 -13.96
N ILE A 80 -4.59 11.78 -14.79
CA ILE A 80 -4.03 11.34 -16.07
C ILE A 80 -4.07 12.51 -17.06
N VAL A 81 -2.90 13.01 -17.45
CA VAL A 81 -2.76 14.11 -18.43
C VAL A 81 -2.84 13.57 -19.85
N THR A 82 -2.18 12.44 -20.10
CA THR A 82 -2.17 11.77 -21.41
C THR A 82 -1.87 10.28 -21.21
N ARG A 83 -1.93 9.51 -22.30
CA ARG A 83 -1.45 8.12 -22.36
C ARG A 83 -0.39 8.00 -23.43
N GLU A 84 0.72 7.38 -23.07
CA GLU A 84 1.83 7.13 -24.00
C GLU A 84 1.91 5.65 -24.35
N ARG A 85 2.08 5.36 -25.64
CA ARG A 85 2.36 4.00 -26.11
C ARG A 85 3.82 3.68 -25.83
N ARG A 86 4.07 2.76 -24.89
CA ARG A 86 5.42 2.31 -24.55
C ARG A 86 5.52 0.80 -24.75
N PHE A 87 6.65 0.36 -25.32
CA PHE A 87 7.00 -1.05 -25.34
C PHE A 87 7.41 -1.45 -23.92
N VAL A 88 6.73 -2.44 -23.37
CA VAL A 88 7.03 -3.02 -22.06
C VAL A 88 7.59 -4.41 -22.30
N GLU A 89 8.84 -4.60 -21.92
CA GLU A 89 9.48 -5.91 -21.97
C GLU A 89 8.78 -6.87 -21.00
N THR A 90 8.34 -8.01 -21.51
CA THR A 90 7.70 -9.06 -20.71
C THR A 90 8.59 -10.26 -20.54
N HIS A 91 9.48 -10.51 -21.50
CA HIS A 91 10.28 -11.73 -21.57
C HIS A 91 11.48 -11.56 -22.52
N TYR A 92 12.54 -12.34 -22.28
CA TYR A 92 13.67 -12.51 -23.19
C TYR A 92 13.86 -14.00 -23.52
N ASP A 93 13.79 -14.39 -24.79
CA ASP A 93 14.04 -15.75 -25.29
C ASP A 93 15.17 -15.81 -26.34
N ALA A 94 15.33 -16.99 -26.93
CA ALA A 94 16.31 -17.25 -27.99
C ALA A 94 16.08 -16.40 -29.26
N ASP A 95 14.87 -15.88 -29.46
CA ASP A 95 14.51 -15.00 -30.57
C ASP A 95 14.65 -13.50 -30.22
N GLY A 96 15.05 -13.19 -28.98
CA GLY A 96 15.40 -11.87 -28.51
C GLY A 96 14.42 -11.29 -27.48
N GLN A 97 14.36 -9.97 -27.42
CA GLN A 97 13.52 -9.24 -26.47
C GLN A 97 12.05 -9.29 -26.92
N GLN A 98 11.20 -9.93 -26.11
CA GLN A 98 9.77 -9.99 -26.31
C GLN A 98 9.06 -9.01 -25.36
N GLY A 99 8.04 -8.35 -25.88
CA GLY A 99 7.26 -7.41 -25.11
C GLY A 99 6.00 -7.00 -25.84
N GLU A 100 5.18 -6.23 -25.14
CA GLU A 100 3.94 -5.71 -25.69
C GLU A 100 3.90 -4.18 -25.59
N VAL A 101 3.27 -3.57 -26.58
CA VAL A 101 3.02 -2.13 -26.55
C VAL A 101 1.80 -1.89 -25.68
N ARG A 102 2.01 -1.22 -24.54
CA ARG A 102 0.95 -0.82 -23.62
C ARG A 102 0.74 0.69 -23.65
N ASP A 103 -0.50 1.10 -23.43
CA ASP A 103 -0.83 2.50 -23.13
C ASP A 103 -0.54 2.76 -21.64
N ILE A 104 0.50 3.54 -21.37
CA ILE A 104 0.91 3.89 -20.01
C ILE A 104 0.37 5.29 -19.68
N PRO A 105 -0.37 5.47 -18.57
CA PRO A 105 -0.83 6.79 -18.15
C PRO A 105 0.37 7.66 -17.75
N VAL A 106 0.34 8.92 -18.21
CA VAL A 106 1.26 9.97 -17.76
C VAL A 106 0.48 10.87 -16.82
N TYR A 107 0.95 10.97 -15.58
CA TYR A 107 0.26 11.68 -14.52
C TYR A 107 0.74 13.13 -14.40
N SER A 108 -0.12 13.97 -13.82
CA SER A 108 0.27 15.29 -13.33
C SER A 108 1.26 15.18 -12.15
N PRO A 109 1.94 16.26 -11.73
CA PRO A 109 2.76 16.23 -10.50
C PRO A 109 1.99 15.78 -9.25
N ARG A 110 0.69 16.11 -9.16
CA ARG A 110 -0.17 15.62 -8.07
C ARG A 110 -0.48 14.13 -8.25
N GLY A 111 -0.73 13.68 -9.47
CA GLY A 111 -0.93 12.26 -9.77
C GLY A 111 0.29 11.41 -9.44
N GLU A 112 1.50 11.88 -9.70
CA GLU A 112 2.74 11.22 -9.27
C GLU A 112 2.85 11.10 -7.74
N ALA A 113 2.37 12.11 -7.01
CA ALA A 113 2.33 12.06 -5.55
C ALA A 113 1.25 11.09 -5.03
N LEU A 114 0.12 10.99 -5.73
CA LEU A 114 -0.93 10.00 -5.45
C LEU A 114 -0.49 8.57 -5.76
N LEU A 115 0.32 8.38 -6.82
CA LEU A 115 0.88 7.07 -7.16
C LEU A 115 1.80 6.57 -6.03
N ARG A 116 2.71 7.43 -5.55
CA ARG A 116 3.52 7.12 -4.37
C ARG A 116 2.66 6.84 -3.13
N LEU A 117 1.61 7.63 -2.91
CA LEU A 117 0.68 7.38 -1.80
C LEU A 117 0.00 6.01 -1.91
N GLN A 118 -0.39 5.60 -3.12
CA GLN A 118 -0.98 4.28 -3.39
C GLN A 118 0.01 3.15 -3.10
N GLU A 119 1.27 3.30 -3.52
CA GLU A 119 2.35 2.34 -3.23
C GLU A 119 2.59 2.23 -1.72
N THR A 120 2.66 3.37 -1.01
CA THR A 120 2.79 3.39 0.46
C THR A 120 1.58 2.75 1.14
N LEU A 121 0.35 2.99 0.66
CA LEU A 121 -0.87 2.36 1.18
C LEU A 121 -0.82 0.85 1.01
N HIS A 122 -0.40 0.38 -0.17
CA HIS A 122 -0.27 -1.05 -0.44
C HIS A 122 0.78 -1.70 0.48
N GLY A 123 1.96 -1.11 0.59
CA GLY A 123 3.00 -1.59 1.52
C GLY A 123 2.54 -1.60 2.97
N PHE A 124 1.81 -0.56 3.40
CA PHE A 124 1.25 -0.47 4.74
C PHE A 124 0.29 -1.63 5.04
N LEU A 125 -0.66 -1.90 4.12
CA LEU A 125 -1.62 -2.98 4.28
C LEU A 125 -0.95 -4.34 4.35
N LEU A 126 0.04 -4.59 3.47
CA LEU A 126 0.82 -5.83 3.50
C LEU A 126 1.55 -6.02 4.84
N ALA A 127 2.23 -5.00 5.35
CA ALA A 127 2.95 -5.07 6.63
C ALA A 127 1.98 -5.27 7.81
N ARG A 128 0.86 -4.56 7.80
CA ARG A 128 -0.19 -4.65 8.82
C ARG A 128 -0.80 -6.06 8.86
N ASP A 129 -1.21 -6.58 7.72
CA ASP A 129 -1.89 -7.87 7.64
C ASP A 129 -0.93 -9.01 8.01
N ALA A 130 0.32 -8.95 7.54
CA ALA A 130 1.36 -9.90 7.96
C ALA A 130 1.62 -9.88 9.48
N THR A 131 1.57 -8.70 10.11
CA THR A 131 1.69 -8.57 11.57
C THR A 131 0.51 -9.23 12.28
N LEU A 132 -0.72 -8.93 11.84
CA LEU A 132 -1.94 -9.48 12.44
C LEU A 132 -2.00 -11.02 12.30
N ASP A 133 -1.62 -11.55 11.14
CA ASP A 133 -1.55 -12.98 10.88
C ASP A 133 -0.51 -13.66 11.78
N ARG A 134 0.67 -13.05 11.96
CA ARG A 134 1.71 -13.57 12.85
C ARG A 134 1.25 -13.64 14.30
N VAL A 135 0.57 -12.59 14.79
CA VAL A 135 -0.02 -12.56 16.13
C VAL A 135 -1.12 -13.61 16.28
N ALA A 136 -1.97 -13.79 15.27
CA ALA A 136 -3.02 -14.81 15.29
C ALA A 136 -2.42 -16.23 15.34
N ALA A 137 -1.37 -16.51 14.56
CA ALA A 137 -0.66 -17.78 14.56
C ALA A 137 -0.03 -18.09 15.93
N GLU A 138 0.66 -17.12 16.54
CA GLU A 138 1.28 -17.29 17.87
C GLU A 138 0.24 -17.57 18.96
N ARG A 139 -0.91 -16.89 18.90
CA ARG A 139 -2.04 -17.15 19.81
C ARG A 139 -2.62 -18.56 19.61
N ALA A 140 -2.77 -19.01 18.37
CA ALA A 140 -3.28 -20.35 18.06
C ALA A 140 -2.34 -21.44 18.59
N LEU A 141 -1.03 -21.31 18.34
CA LEU A 141 -0.01 -22.24 18.86
C LEU A 141 0.00 -22.29 20.39
N THR A 142 -0.12 -21.13 21.04
CA THR A 142 -0.18 -21.06 22.50
C THR A 142 -1.40 -21.78 23.07
N ARG A 143 -2.54 -21.76 22.37
CA ARG A 143 -3.73 -22.52 22.77
C ARG A 143 -3.51 -24.03 22.62
N LEU A 144 -2.98 -24.47 21.47
CA LEU A 144 -2.70 -25.88 21.20
C LEU A 144 -1.72 -26.50 22.20
N LEU A 145 -0.72 -25.76 22.67
CA LEU A 145 0.28 -26.25 23.64
C LEU A 145 -0.21 -26.25 25.10
N ARG A 146 -1.36 -25.65 25.38
CA ARG A 146 -1.99 -25.60 26.71
C ARG A 146 -3.10 -26.63 26.89
N GLU A 147 -3.50 -27.30 25.80
CA GLU A 147 -4.40 -28.46 25.78
C GLU A 147 -3.61 -29.75 26.00
#